data_AF-A0A2A3ESM7-F1
#
_entry.id   AF-A0A2A3ESM7-F1
#
_cell.length_a   1.000
_cell.length_b   1.000
_cell.length_c   1.000
_cell.angle_alpha   90.00
_cell.angle_beta   90.00
_cell.angle_gamma   90.00
#
_symmetry.space_group_name_H-M   'P 1'
#
loop_
_entity.id
_entity.type
_entity.pdbx_description
1 polymer ?
#
loop_
_entity_poly.entity_id
_entity_poly.type
_entity_poly.pdbx_seq_one_letter_code
_entity_poly.pdbx_strand_id
1 'polypeptide(L)'
;MEEDREQQHPNNIFLFQLGVSNSFKCIAESVSEDAFIKILTILKSKRNIGQKLYKAMCKELFDNMNDDLEDILNEGSLKNGLERIAKLLDEDGSMVEDTWRPPGNVSLHLRSLDAQKIKEESELLEKRVNEIEEENKILMEKIAEKRSNIVTMNDTITESINKSQIAINSLEERMEVLQKCLILLDNE
;
A
#
# COMPACT_ATOMS: atom_id res chain seq x y z
N MET A 1 35.87 6.50 -9.01
CA MET A 1 35.63 7.93 -9.27
C MET A 1 34.13 8.15 -9.13
N GLU A 2 33.68 8.31 -7.90
CA GLU A 2 32.26 8.20 -7.52
C GLU A 2 31.87 9.28 -6.50
N GLU A 3 32.72 10.30 -6.32
CA GLU A 3 32.55 11.33 -5.27
C GLU A 3 32.08 12.70 -5.82
N ASP A 4 31.94 12.88 -7.14
CA ASP A 4 31.62 14.18 -7.75
C ASP A 4 30.15 14.34 -8.21
N ARG A 5 29.24 13.43 -7.84
CA ARG A 5 27.82 13.52 -8.24
C ARG A 5 26.89 14.12 -7.17
N GLU A 6 27.39 14.53 -6.02
CA GLU A 6 26.54 15.13 -4.96
C GLU A 6 26.29 16.64 -5.15
N GLN A 7 26.91 17.30 -6.14
CA GLN A 7 26.79 18.75 -6.37
C GLN A 7 25.79 19.15 -7.46
N GLN A 8 25.03 18.21 -8.02
CA GLN A 8 24.09 18.49 -9.11
C GLN A 8 22.65 18.77 -8.65
N HIS A 9 22.42 18.95 -7.35
CA HIS A 9 21.09 19.28 -6.85
C HIS A 9 20.85 20.80 -6.95
N PRO A 10 19.71 21.25 -7.50
CA PRO A 10 19.34 22.66 -7.42
C PRO A 10 19.21 23.04 -5.95
N ASN A 11 20.12 23.88 -5.47
CA ASN A 11 20.12 24.35 -4.09
C ASN A 11 18.96 25.36 -3.91
N ASN A 12 17.74 24.84 -3.85
CA ASN A 12 16.50 25.59 -3.73
C ASN A 12 16.51 26.48 -2.47
N ILE A 13 17.20 26.03 -1.42
CA ILE A 13 17.43 26.82 -0.20
C ILE A 13 18.29 28.03 -0.49
N PHE A 14 19.41 27.84 -1.18
CA PHE A 14 20.30 28.95 -1.55
C PHE A 14 19.61 29.95 -2.46
N LEU A 15 18.83 29.50 -3.44
CA LEU A 15 18.05 30.40 -4.31
C LEU A 15 16.99 31.19 -3.53
N PHE A 16 16.30 30.53 -2.58
CA PHE A 16 15.35 31.18 -1.69
C PHE A 16 16.03 32.22 -0.79
N GLN A 17 17.11 31.82 -0.09
CA GLN A 17 17.91 32.71 0.76
C GLN A 17 18.42 33.92 -0.03
N LEU A 18 18.96 33.70 -1.22
CA LEU A 18 19.48 34.76 -2.07
C LEU A 18 18.37 35.72 -2.52
N GLY A 19 17.21 35.20 -2.93
CA GLY A 19 16.07 36.02 -3.36
C GLY A 19 15.50 36.89 -2.24
N VAL A 20 15.37 36.32 -1.04
CA VAL A 20 14.85 37.02 0.14
C VAL A 20 15.89 38.03 0.66
N SER A 21 17.16 37.63 0.80
CA SER A 21 18.24 38.51 1.26
C SER A 21 18.45 39.70 0.33
N ASN A 22 18.35 39.50 -0.99
CA ASN A 22 18.39 40.63 -1.93
C ASN A 22 17.21 41.60 -1.73
N SER A 23 16.02 41.08 -1.44
CA SER A 23 14.85 41.90 -1.12
C SER A 23 15.05 42.70 0.18
N PHE A 24 15.64 42.07 1.21
CA PHE A 24 16.02 42.73 2.47
C PHE A 24 17.00 43.87 2.26
N LYS A 25 18.00 43.68 1.39
CA LYS A 25 18.91 44.75 1.02
C LYS A 25 18.17 45.93 0.38
N CYS A 26 17.28 45.65 -0.57
CA CYS A 26 16.45 46.69 -1.18
C CYS A 26 15.55 47.42 -0.18
N ILE A 27 15.02 46.73 0.83
CA ILE A 27 14.22 47.32 1.91
C ILE A 27 15.11 48.23 2.77
N ALA A 28 16.26 47.74 3.22
CA ALA A 28 17.19 48.49 4.06
C ALA A 28 17.72 49.76 3.38
N GLU A 29 17.91 49.71 2.05
CA GLU A 29 18.42 50.82 1.23
C GLU A 29 17.29 51.59 0.49
N SER A 30 16.02 51.34 0.83
CA SER A 30 14.85 51.93 0.14
C SER A 30 14.78 53.45 0.24
N VAL A 31 15.30 54.00 1.34
CA VAL A 31 15.44 55.44 1.56
C VAL A 31 16.87 55.83 1.30
N SER A 32 17.12 56.76 0.38
CA SER A 32 18.49 57.22 0.14
C SER A 32 19.06 58.00 1.32
N GLU A 33 20.39 57.98 1.47
CA GLU A 33 21.11 58.73 2.50
C GLU A 33 20.71 60.22 2.52
N ASP A 34 20.58 60.85 1.35
CA ASP A 34 20.16 62.24 1.23
C ASP A 34 18.72 62.47 1.70
N ALA A 35 17.80 61.54 1.42
CA ALA A 35 16.43 61.60 1.90
C ALA A 35 16.38 61.44 3.41
N PHE A 36 17.13 60.48 3.96
CA PHE A 36 17.24 60.23 5.40
C PHE A 36 17.72 61.47 6.17
N ILE A 37 18.80 62.12 5.72
CA ILE A 37 19.35 63.34 6.35
C ILE A 37 18.38 64.53 6.20
N LYS A 38 17.64 64.61 5.08
CA LYS A 38 16.64 65.67 4.87
C LYS A 38 15.45 65.54 5.81
N ILE A 39 14.99 64.32 6.08
CA ILE A 39 13.88 64.01 7.00
C ILE A 39 14.27 64.34 8.44
N LEU A 40 15.46 63.92 8.87
CA LEU A 40 15.99 64.22 10.20
C LEU A 40 16.65 65.59 10.22
N THR A 41 15.84 66.64 10.30
CA THR A 41 16.28 68.05 10.24
C THR A 41 17.40 68.42 11.23
N ILE A 42 17.46 67.75 12.39
CA ILE A 42 18.52 67.90 13.41
C ILE A 42 19.91 67.51 12.86
N LEU A 43 19.96 66.61 11.87
CA LEU A 43 21.19 66.10 11.27
C LEU A 43 21.65 66.91 10.06
N LYS A 44 20.87 67.88 9.57
CA LYS A 44 21.24 68.74 8.42
C LYS A 44 22.55 69.49 8.64
N SER A 45 22.78 70.00 9.85
CA SER A 45 24.03 70.69 10.24
C SER A 45 25.16 69.73 10.60
N LYS A 46 24.88 68.42 10.71
CA LYS A 46 25.80 67.37 11.16
C LYS A 46 25.83 66.21 10.16
N ARG A 47 26.09 66.52 8.88
CA ARG A 47 26.04 65.56 7.76
C ARG A 47 26.85 64.29 8.03
N ASN A 48 28.07 64.41 8.56
CA ASN A 48 28.92 63.26 8.89
C ASN A 48 28.29 62.31 9.92
N ILE A 49 27.53 62.84 10.89
CA ILE A 49 26.84 62.04 11.90
C ILE A 49 25.60 61.39 11.25
N GLY A 50 24.86 62.12 10.42
CA GLY A 50 23.74 61.56 9.67
C GLY A 50 24.12 60.42 8.73
N GLN A 51 25.29 60.53 8.08
CA GLN A 51 25.87 59.47 7.25
C GLN A 51 26.21 58.22 8.03
N LYS A 52 26.84 58.39 9.20
CA LYS A 52 27.17 57.25 10.09
C LYS A 52 25.90 56.57 10.61
N LEU A 53 24.90 57.36 10.99
CA LEU A 53 23.62 56.84 11.48
C LEU A 53 22.86 56.09 10.39
N TYR A 54 22.80 56.63 9.16
CA TYR A 54 22.19 55.96 8.02
C TYR A 54 22.83 54.60 7.75
N LYS A 55 24.16 54.55 7.66
CA LYS A 55 24.89 53.29 7.44
C LYS A 55 24.68 52.28 8.57
N ALA A 56 24.65 52.74 9.81
CA ALA A 56 24.37 51.88 10.97
C ALA A 56 22.96 51.30 10.88
N MET A 57 21.95 52.14 10.58
CA MET A 57 20.57 51.72 10.42
C MET A 57 20.40 50.68 9.31
N CYS A 58 20.93 50.94 8.10
CA CYS A 58 20.82 50.00 6.99
C CYS A 58 21.48 48.67 7.31
N LYS A 59 22.66 48.70 7.94
CA LYS A 59 23.38 47.49 8.33
C LYS A 59 22.60 46.70 9.39
N GLU A 60 22.21 47.35 10.48
CA GLU A 60 21.51 46.69 11.58
C GLU A 60 20.16 46.12 11.13
N LEU A 61 19.41 46.85 10.30
CA LEU A 61 18.16 46.36 9.73
C LEU A 61 18.40 45.15 8.81
N PHE A 62 19.40 45.19 7.93
CA PHE A 62 19.74 44.07 7.06
C PHE A 62 20.20 42.85 7.85
N ASP A 63 21.11 43.02 8.81
CA ASP A 63 21.65 41.95 9.64
C ASP A 63 20.51 41.27 10.42
N ASN A 64 19.68 42.06 11.12
CA ASN A 64 18.54 41.52 11.89
C ASN A 64 17.52 40.78 11.01
N MET A 65 17.19 41.29 9.81
CA MET A 65 16.26 40.59 8.90
C MET A 65 16.85 39.27 8.39
N ASN A 66 18.17 39.17 8.18
CA ASN A 66 18.80 37.90 7.80
C ASN A 66 18.89 36.92 8.97
N ASP A 67 19.11 37.41 10.20
CA ASP A 67 19.07 36.56 11.39
C ASP A 67 17.66 35.96 11.57
N ASP A 68 16.60 36.78 11.44
CA ASP A 68 15.21 36.30 11.48
C ASP A 68 14.92 35.27 10.36
N LEU A 69 15.50 35.44 9.16
CA LEU A 69 15.35 34.49 8.06
C LEU A 69 16.02 33.16 8.37
N GLU A 70 17.20 33.18 8.99
CA GLU A 70 17.88 31.96 9.44
C GLU A 70 17.06 31.24 10.51
N ASP A 71 16.46 31.99 11.43
CA ASP A 71 15.53 31.43 12.42
C ASP A 71 14.31 30.81 11.75
N ILE A 72 13.68 31.46 10.77
CA ILE A 72 12.55 30.89 10.01
C ILE A 72 12.94 29.60 9.27
N LEU A 73 14.15 29.56 8.71
CA LEU A 73 14.65 28.37 8.02
C LEU A 73 14.82 27.18 8.97
N ASN A 74 15.20 27.46 10.22
CA ASN A 74 15.48 26.47 11.25
C ASN A 74 14.23 26.06 12.06
N GLU A 75 13.43 27.02 12.55
CA GLU A 75 12.25 26.81 13.41
C GLU A 75 11.14 26.04 12.70
N GLY A 76 10.96 26.27 11.39
CA GLY A 76 9.89 25.66 10.59
C GLY A 76 10.26 24.35 9.87
N SER A 77 11.48 23.83 10.04
CA SER A 77 12.03 22.76 9.17
C SER A 77 11.91 23.08 7.67
N LEU A 78 11.84 24.37 7.30
CA LEU A 78 11.68 24.80 5.91
C LEU A 78 12.86 24.30 5.07
N LYS A 79 14.06 24.32 5.65
CA LYS A 79 15.26 23.70 5.07
C LYS A 79 15.02 22.23 4.71
N ASN A 80 14.53 21.43 5.67
CA ASN A 80 14.22 20.02 5.46
C ASN A 80 13.12 19.81 4.42
N GLY A 81 12.11 20.69 4.37
CA GLY A 81 11.04 20.65 3.38
C GLY A 81 11.55 20.90 1.96
N LEU A 82 12.38 21.93 1.78
CA LEU A 82 12.98 22.27 0.49
C LEU A 82 13.98 21.20 0.01
N GLU A 83 14.76 20.60 0.93
CA GLU A 83 15.63 19.46 0.61
C GLU A 83 14.83 18.23 0.19
N ARG A 84 13.71 17.94 0.85
CA ARG A 84 12.82 16.83 0.45
C ARG A 84 12.21 17.06 -0.92
N ILE A 85 11.76 18.29 -1.22
CA ILE A 85 11.22 18.64 -2.53
C ILE A 85 12.29 18.46 -3.62
N ALA A 86 13.53 18.89 -3.37
CA ALA A 86 14.63 18.68 -4.31
C ALA A 86 14.86 17.18 -4.59
N LYS A 87 14.93 16.35 -3.54
CA LYS A 87 15.07 14.89 -3.68
C LYS A 87 13.93 14.27 -4.49
N LEU A 88 12.68 14.66 -4.20
CA LEU A 88 11.52 14.15 -4.93
C LEU A 88 11.55 14.53 -6.42
N LEU A 89 12.00 15.75 -6.76
CA LEU A 89 12.16 16.17 -8.16
C LEU A 89 13.23 15.36 -8.90
N ASP A 90 14.30 14.98 -8.21
CA ASP A 90 15.38 14.18 -8.79
C ASP A 90 14.97 12.72 -8.98
N GLU A 91 14.17 12.17 -8.05
CA GLU A 91 13.62 10.81 -8.14
C GLU A 91 12.61 10.66 -9.30
N ASP A 92 11.90 11.73 -9.66
CA ASP A 92 10.79 11.73 -10.64
C ASP A 92 11.20 12.20 -12.06
N GLY A 93 12.51 12.31 -12.36
CA GLY A 93 13.06 12.90 -13.59
C GLY A 93 12.63 12.27 -14.94
N SER A 94 11.75 11.27 -14.93
CA SER A 94 11.22 10.53 -16.10
C SER A 94 9.73 10.81 -16.39
N MET A 95 9.01 11.46 -15.47
CA MET A 95 7.56 11.66 -15.61
C MET A 95 7.25 12.90 -16.46
N VAL A 96 7.12 12.70 -17.77
CA VAL A 96 6.67 13.72 -18.75
C VAL A 96 5.14 13.89 -18.76
N GLU A 97 4.42 13.00 -18.07
CA GLU A 97 2.96 12.94 -18.09
C GLU A 97 2.33 13.70 -16.91
N ASP A 98 1.10 14.18 -17.10
CA ASP A 98 0.36 14.99 -16.14
C ASP A 98 0.10 14.18 -14.85
N THR A 99 0.98 14.34 -13.85
CA THR A 99 0.96 13.51 -12.64
C THR A 99 -0.34 13.72 -11.90
N TRP A 100 -0.92 12.63 -11.40
CA TRP A 100 -2.19 12.66 -10.67
C TRP A 100 -2.21 13.76 -9.59
N ARG A 101 -3.25 14.60 -9.61
CA ARG A 101 -3.53 15.62 -8.60
C ARG A 101 -4.77 15.20 -7.80
N PRO A 102 -4.83 15.45 -6.48
CA PRO A 102 -6.00 15.11 -5.69
C PRO A 102 -7.28 15.76 -6.27
N PRO A 103 -8.33 14.99 -6.59
CA PRO A 103 -9.50 15.48 -7.32
C PRO A 103 -10.47 16.33 -6.47
N GLY A 104 -10.07 16.77 -5.26
CA GLY A 104 -10.93 17.48 -4.30
C GLY A 104 -12.03 16.64 -3.66
N ASN A 105 -12.22 15.39 -4.11
CA ASN A 105 -13.17 14.43 -3.53
C ASN A 105 -12.44 13.37 -2.72
N VAL A 106 -12.65 13.36 -1.39
CA VAL A 106 -12.02 12.44 -0.44
C VAL A 106 -12.30 10.97 -0.78
N SER A 107 -13.51 10.64 -1.26
CA SER A 107 -13.84 9.26 -1.62
C SER A 107 -13.03 8.74 -2.81
N LEU A 108 -12.68 9.60 -3.76
CA LEU A 108 -11.81 9.23 -4.88
C LEU A 108 -10.34 9.16 -4.45
N HIS A 109 -9.94 9.96 -3.48
CA HIS A 109 -8.59 9.96 -2.90
C HIS A 109 -8.32 8.70 -2.05
N LEU A 110 -9.28 8.26 -1.24
CA LEU A 110 -9.13 7.08 -0.39
C LEU A 110 -9.08 5.77 -1.20
N ARG A 111 -9.80 5.72 -2.33
CA ARG A 111 -9.80 4.55 -3.22
C ARG A 111 -8.41 4.15 -3.69
N SER A 112 -7.47 5.09 -3.89
CA SER A 112 -6.11 4.76 -4.33
C SER A 112 -5.22 4.28 -3.20
N LEU A 113 -5.39 4.80 -1.98
CA LEU A 113 -4.60 4.37 -0.82
C LEU A 113 -5.02 2.97 -0.35
N ASP A 114 -6.33 2.70 -0.31
CA ASP A 114 -6.85 1.40 0.06
C ASP A 114 -6.70 0.35 -1.07
N ALA A 115 -6.45 0.78 -2.32
CA ALA A 115 -6.36 -0.12 -3.47
C ALA A 115 -5.30 -1.20 -3.28
N GLN A 116 -4.13 -0.85 -2.74
CA GLN A 116 -3.07 -1.83 -2.51
C GLN A 116 -3.48 -2.86 -1.46
N LYS A 117 -4.07 -2.40 -0.34
CA LYS A 117 -4.54 -3.29 0.72
C LYS A 117 -5.66 -4.21 0.24
N ILE A 118 -6.61 -3.66 -0.53
CA ILE A 118 -7.69 -4.45 -1.15
C ILE A 118 -7.12 -5.50 -2.11
N LYS A 119 -6.10 -5.14 -2.90
CA LYS A 119 -5.44 -6.08 -3.81
C LYS A 119 -4.75 -7.21 -3.04
N GLU A 120 -3.97 -6.89 -2.02
CA GLU A 120 -3.27 -7.89 -1.19
C GLU A 120 -4.26 -8.87 -0.51
N GLU A 121 -5.34 -8.35 0.07
CA GLU A 121 -6.39 -9.19 0.68
C GLU A 121 -7.15 -10.03 -0.36
N SER A 122 -7.39 -9.49 -1.55
CA SER A 122 -8.04 -10.22 -2.64
C SER A 122 -7.18 -11.39 -3.13
N GLU A 123 -5.88 -11.19 -3.29
CA GLU A 123 -4.93 -12.24 -3.69
C GLU A 123 -4.84 -13.35 -2.63
N LEU A 124 -4.85 -12.98 -1.35
CA LEU A 124 -4.90 -13.91 -0.23
C LEU A 124 -6.18 -14.75 -0.23
N LEU A 125 -7.32 -14.11 -0.44
CA LEU A 125 -8.61 -14.77 -0.49
C LEU A 125 -8.71 -15.72 -1.69
N GLU A 126 -8.26 -15.30 -2.86
CA GLU A 126 -8.23 -16.13 -4.07
C GLU A 126 -7.40 -17.39 -3.85
N LYS A 127 -6.21 -17.27 -3.27
CA LYS A 127 -5.38 -18.43 -2.94
C LYS A 127 -6.12 -19.38 -2.00
N ARG A 128 -6.79 -18.85 -0.98
CA ARG A 128 -7.51 -19.68 0.00
C ARG A 128 -8.71 -20.39 -0.61
N VAL A 129 -9.44 -19.73 -1.49
CA VAL A 129 -10.57 -20.34 -2.22
C VAL A 129 -10.07 -21.47 -3.11
N ASN A 130 -9.00 -21.25 -3.87
CA ASN A 130 -8.42 -22.28 -4.75
C ASN A 130 -7.94 -23.52 -3.96
N GLU A 131 -7.34 -23.34 -2.79
CA GLU A 131 -6.96 -24.46 -1.90
C GLU A 131 -8.19 -25.28 -1.48
N ILE A 132 -9.27 -24.62 -1.04
CA ILE A 132 -10.50 -25.28 -0.60
C ILE A 132 -11.20 -25.99 -1.76
N GLU A 133 -11.22 -25.38 -2.95
CA GLU A 133 -11.83 -25.99 -4.13
C GLU A 133 -11.10 -27.27 -4.57
N GLU A 134 -9.77 -27.27 -4.53
CA GLU A 134 -8.98 -28.46 -4.86
C GLU A 134 -9.17 -29.57 -3.80
N GLU A 135 -9.15 -29.21 -2.51
CA GLU A 135 -9.46 -30.18 -1.44
C GLU A 135 -10.86 -30.79 -1.60
N ASN A 136 -11.86 -29.97 -1.91
CA ASN A 136 -13.22 -30.43 -2.16
C ASN A 136 -13.32 -31.35 -3.37
N LYS A 137 -12.60 -31.06 -4.45
CA LYS A 137 -12.54 -31.91 -5.64
C LYS A 137 -11.99 -33.30 -5.30
N ILE A 138 -10.88 -33.36 -4.58
CA ILE A 138 -10.28 -34.63 -4.12
C ILE A 138 -11.25 -35.41 -3.22
N LEU A 139 -11.95 -34.72 -2.32
CA LEU A 139 -12.94 -35.35 -1.45
C LEU A 139 -14.13 -35.89 -2.22
N MET A 140 -14.62 -35.16 -3.22
CA MET A 140 -15.72 -35.59 -4.08
C MET A 140 -15.37 -36.84 -4.88
N GLU A 141 -14.15 -36.91 -5.43
CA GLU A 141 -13.66 -38.11 -6.12
C GLU A 141 -13.61 -39.31 -5.18
N LYS A 142 -13.07 -39.16 -3.97
CA LYS A 142 -13.04 -40.22 -2.94
C LYS A 142 -14.45 -40.67 -2.53
N ILE A 143 -15.39 -39.75 -2.40
CA ILE A 143 -16.79 -40.09 -2.06
C ILE A 143 -17.44 -40.86 -3.21
N ALA A 144 -17.22 -40.44 -4.46
CA ALA A 144 -17.75 -41.13 -5.63
C ALA A 144 -17.20 -42.57 -5.73
N GLU A 145 -15.89 -42.75 -5.52
CA GLU A 145 -15.25 -44.07 -5.50
C GLU A 145 -15.83 -44.96 -4.39
N LYS A 146 -15.94 -44.44 -3.15
CA LYS A 146 -16.52 -45.20 -2.03
C LYS A 146 -17.98 -45.57 -2.27
N ARG A 147 -18.78 -44.66 -2.83
CA ARG A 147 -20.18 -44.93 -3.19
C ARG A 147 -20.27 -46.03 -4.23
N SER A 148 -19.42 -45.99 -5.26
CA SER A 148 -19.33 -47.05 -6.27
C SER A 148 -19.00 -48.41 -5.66
N ASN A 149 -18.01 -48.47 -4.77
CA ASN A 149 -17.64 -49.70 -4.07
C ASN A 149 -18.75 -50.25 -3.17
N ILE A 150 -19.54 -49.37 -2.53
CA ILE A 150 -20.69 -49.79 -1.73
C ILE A 150 -21.77 -50.40 -2.64
N VAL A 151 -22.04 -49.81 -3.80
CA VAL A 151 -23.03 -50.33 -4.75
C VAL A 151 -22.62 -51.72 -5.24
N THR A 152 -21.37 -51.87 -5.70
CA THR A 152 -20.88 -53.18 -6.17
C THR A 152 -20.89 -54.24 -5.07
N MET A 153 -20.51 -53.88 -3.85
CA MET A 153 -20.60 -54.78 -2.70
C MET A 153 -22.05 -55.15 -2.36
N ASN A 154 -22.99 -54.20 -2.42
CA ASN A 154 -24.40 -54.48 -2.18
C ASN A 154 -24.99 -55.40 -3.26
N ASP A 155 -24.62 -55.22 -4.53
CA ASP A 155 -25.06 -56.06 -5.64
C ASP A 155 -24.56 -57.50 -5.48
N THR A 156 -23.28 -57.68 -5.12
CA THR A 156 -22.70 -59.02 -4.85
C THR A 156 -23.35 -59.72 -3.66
N ILE A 157 -23.65 -58.99 -2.58
CA ILE A 157 -24.38 -59.53 -1.42
C ILE A 157 -25.78 -59.98 -1.85
N THR A 158 -26.49 -59.14 -2.61
CA THR A 158 -27.84 -59.45 -3.10
C THR A 158 -27.86 -60.67 -4.00
N GLU A 159 -26.88 -60.78 -4.91
CA GLU A 159 -26.73 -61.96 -5.78
C GLU A 159 -26.44 -63.23 -4.96
N SER A 160 -25.56 -63.14 -3.97
CA SER A 160 -25.23 -64.27 -3.07
C SER A 160 -26.46 -64.74 -2.30
N ILE A 161 -27.22 -63.82 -1.69
CA ILE A 161 -28.46 -64.12 -0.97
C ILE A 161 -29.47 -64.81 -1.90
N ASN A 162 -29.66 -64.30 -3.11
CA ASN A 162 -30.56 -64.91 -4.08
C ASN A 162 -30.14 -66.34 -4.46
N LYS A 163 -28.85 -66.58 -4.70
CA LYS A 163 -28.32 -67.92 -4.99
C LYS A 163 -28.52 -68.87 -3.81
N SER A 164 -28.22 -68.43 -2.59
CA SER A 164 -28.42 -69.21 -1.38
C SER A 164 -29.89 -69.57 -1.17
N GLN A 165 -30.82 -68.64 -1.41
CA GLN A 165 -32.25 -68.91 -1.29
C GLN A 165 -32.72 -70.00 -2.27
N ILE A 166 -32.25 -69.94 -3.52
CA ILE A 166 -32.55 -70.98 -4.53
C ILE A 166 -32.04 -72.35 -4.07
N ALA A 167 -30.82 -72.40 -3.53
CA ALA A 167 -30.22 -73.65 -3.05
C ALA A 167 -30.97 -74.22 -1.83
N ILE A 168 -31.38 -73.37 -0.88
CA ILE A 168 -32.17 -73.77 0.29
C ILE A 168 -33.51 -74.38 -0.15
N ASN A 169 -34.26 -73.68 -1.03
CA ASN A 169 -35.55 -74.17 -1.52
C ASN A 169 -35.40 -75.56 -2.19
N SER A 170 -34.35 -75.76 -3.00
CA SER A 170 -34.09 -77.07 -3.63
C SER A 170 -33.74 -78.17 -2.64
N LEU A 171 -33.03 -77.84 -1.55
CA LEU A 171 -32.73 -78.79 -0.48
C LEU A 171 -33.97 -79.16 0.31
N GLU A 172 -34.85 -78.19 0.61
CA GLU A 172 -36.14 -78.41 1.28
C GLU A 172 -37.03 -79.34 0.45
N GLU A 173 -37.16 -79.10 -0.86
CA GLU A 173 -37.89 -80.00 -1.78
C GLU A 173 -37.33 -81.43 -1.75
N ARG A 174 -36.00 -81.58 -1.79
CA ARG A 174 -35.35 -82.90 -1.70
C ARG A 174 -35.58 -83.57 -0.35
N MET A 175 -35.54 -82.81 0.74
CA MET A 175 -35.83 -83.32 2.07
C MET A 175 -37.27 -83.84 2.16
N GLU A 176 -38.26 -83.11 1.64
CA GLU A 176 -39.65 -83.59 1.60
C GLU A 176 -39.78 -84.92 0.84
N VAL A 177 -39.11 -85.05 -0.30
CA VAL A 177 -39.12 -86.30 -1.09
C VAL A 177 -38.52 -87.46 -0.29
N LEU A 178 -37.36 -87.25 0.34
CA LEU A 178 -36.71 -88.27 1.17
C LEU A 178 -37.58 -88.66 2.38
N GLN A 179 -38.25 -87.69 2.99
CA GLN A 179 -39.15 -87.93 4.12
C GLN A 179 -40.35 -88.80 3.71
N LYS A 180 -40.93 -88.54 2.53
CA LYS A 180 -41.98 -89.39 1.94
C LYS A 180 -41.48 -90.81 1.68
N CYS A 181 -40.27 -90.97 1.14
CA CYS A 181 -39.66 -92.29 0.92
C CYS A 181 -39.42 -93.05 2.23
N LEU A 182 -38.94 -92.38 3.29
CA LEU A 182 -38.76 -92.99 4.60
C LEU A 182 -40.09 -93.48 5.20
N ILE A 183 -41.15 -92.66 5.11
CA ILE A 183 -42.48 -93.06 5.57
C ILE A 183 -42.98 -94.29 4.80
N LEU A 184 -42.69 -94.41 3.50
CA LEU A 184 -43.07 -95.60 2.72
C LEU A 184 -42.31 -96.85 3.16
N LEU A 185 -41.02 -96.72 3.50
CA LEU A 185 -40.18 -97.83 3.97
C LEU A 185 -40.52 -98.30 5.39
N ASP A 186 -40.96 -97.41 6.29
CA ASP A 186 -41.40 -97.75 7.65
C ASP A 186 -42.80 -98.40 7.71
N ASN A 187 -43.55 -98.38 6.59
CA ASN A 187 -44.91 -98.94 6.49
C ASN A 187 -44.99 -100.27 5.70
N GLU A 188 -43.83 -100.89 5.38
CA GLU A 188 -43.71 -102.29 4.93
C GLU A 188 -43.37 -103.22 6.11
#